data_AF-A0A536DA59-F1
#
_entry.id   AF-A0A536DA59-F1
#
_cell.length_a   1.000
_cell.length_b   1.000
_cell.length_c   1.000
_cell.angle_alpha   90.00
_cell.angle_beta   90.00
_cell.angle_gamma   90.00
#
_symmetry.space_group_name_H-M   'P 1'
#
loop_
_entity.id
_entity.type
_entity.pdbx_description
1 polymer ?
#
loop_
_entity_poly.entity_id
_entity_poly.type
_entity_poly.pdbx_seq_one_letter_code
_entity_poly.pdbx_strand_id
1 'polypeptide(L)'
;MPSGILYPDCTCVIGNGVVVDPIVLLKEIAQLRERGIEPKNLVVSERAHMVMRYHPLFDQLEEEARGDDRLGTTWRGIGPAYADKVRRIGFRIGDLQKEAFMRKKLAFVVDQVKNPILTKLYGGEPYNWESMLAEYAGYAKQLDPYIKDTFPIVQDALDRNANILLEGAQATMLDLDFGTYPYVTSSNPTAGGALTGSGIPPTKVDLTIGVFKAYTSRVGYGPFPSELTNEIGDQIRERGHEFGTVTGRARRIGWFDAAVARYTCRVNGVGVA
;
A
#
# COMPACT_ATOMS: atom_id res chain seq x y z
N MET A 1 -2.14 -9.10 -1.84
CA MET A 1 -1.72 -10.40 -1.27
C MET A 1 -0.21 -10.59 -1.48
N PRO A 2 0.58 -11.10 -0.52
CA PRO A 2 1.97 -11.49 -0.76
C PRO A 2 2.07 -12.60 -1.81
N SER A 3 3.11 -12.56 -2.65
CA SER A 3 3.31 -13.50 -3.77
C SER A 3 3.52 -14.95 -3.33
N GLY A 4 3.96 -15.16 -2.09
CA GLY A 4 4.14 -16.49 -1.49
C GLY A 4 2.84 -17.27 -1.28
N ILE A 5 1.66 -16.66 -1.44
CA ILE A 5 0.37 -17.25 -1.08
C ILE A 5 0.04 -18.53 -1.88
N LEU A 6 0.67 -18.70 -3.04
CA LEU A 6 0.52 -19.87 -3.90
C LEU A 6 1.27 -21.11 -3.37
N TYR A 7 2.11 -20.94 -2.34
CA TYR A 7 2.91 -22.00 -1.73
C TYR A 7 2.36 -22.33 -0.33
N PRO A 8 1.75 -23.51 -0.14
CA PRO A 8 1.08 -23.86 1.13
C PRO A 8 1.98 -23.78 2.37
N ASP A 9 3.27 -24.09 2.23
CA ASP A 9 4.24 -24.09 3.32
C ASP A 9 4.84 -22.69 3.62
N CYS A 10 4.49 -21.68 2.82
CA CYS A 10 4.96 -20.32 2.99
C CYS A 10 3.97 -19.50 3.83
N THR A 11 4.34 -19.10 5.05
CA THR A 11 3.50 -18.18 5.83
C THR A 11 3.55 -16.78 5.21
N CYS A 12 2.39 -16.27 4.80
CA CYS A 12 2.27 -14.99 4.11
C CYS A 12 1.78 -13.91 5.07
N VAL A 13 2.61 -12.91 5.34
CA VAL A 13 2.32 -11.86 6.32
C VAL A 13 2.03 -10.53 5.62
N ILE A 14 0.88 -9.92 5.91
CA ILE A 14 0.63 -8.50 5.66
C ILE A 14 1.07 -7.72 6.91
N GLY A 15 2.23 -7.07 6.82
CA GLY A 15 2.86 -6.36 7.94
C GLY A 15 2.16 -5.07 8.35
N ASN A 16 2.55 -4.52 9.51
CA ASN A 16 1.97 -3.29 10.08
C ASN A 16 2.28 -2.02 9.27
N GLY A 17 3.21 -2.11 8.31
CA GLY A 17 3.53 -1.02 7.37
C GLY A 17 2.44 -0.79 6.31
N VAL A 18 1.59 -1.80 6.05
CA VAL A 18 0.58 -1.77 4.98
C VAL A 18 -0.68 -1.06 5.45
N VAL A 19 -1.28 -0.28 4.54
CA VAL A 19 -2.70 0.15 4.64
C VAL A 19 -3.56 -0.86 3.88
N VAL A 20 -4.46 -1.52 4.59
CA VAL A 20 -5.27 -2.64 4.10
C VAL A 20 -6.68 -2.16 3.85
N ASP A 21 -7.14 -2.27 2.62
CA ASP A 21 -8.56 -2.15 2.28
C ASP A 21 -9.24 -3.52 2.51
N PRO A 22 -10.18 -3.65 3.47
CA PRO A 22 -10.87 -4.90 3.75
C PRO A 22 -11.65 -5.44 2.54
N ILE A 23 -12.23 -4.56 1.72
CA ILE A 23 -13.03 -4.93 0.56
C ILE A 23 -12.12 -5.57 -0.50
N VAL A 24 -10.99 -4.92 -0.78
CA VAL A 24 -10.01 -5.42 -1.74
C VAL A 24 -9.42 -6.74 -1.26
N LEU A 25 -9.05 -6.83 0.02
CA LEU A 25 -8.48 -8.06 0.58
C LEU A 25 -9.47 -9.23 0.53
N LEU A 26 -10.74 -9.00 0.90
CA LEU A 26 -11.77 -10.03 0.81
C LEU A 26 -12.03 -10.47 -0.63
N LYS A 27 -11.99 -9.53 -1.58
CA LYS A 27 -12.08 -9.85 -3.01
C LYS A 27 -10.89 -10.70 -3.48
N GLU A 28 -9.66 -10.37 -3.08
CA GLU A 28 -8.48 -11.18 -3.41
C GLU A 28 -8.57 -12.59 -2.82
N ILE A 29 -9.04 -12.71 -1.57
CA ILE A 29 -9.29 -14.01 -0.92
C ILE A 29 -10.33 -14.82 -1.69
N ALA A 30 -11.45 -14.20 -2.08
CA ALA A 30 -12.49 -14.87 -2.86
C ALA A 30 -11.95 -15.36 -4.23
N GLN A 31 -11.17 -14.54 -4.93
CA GLN A 31 -10.54 -14.89 -6.21
C GLN A 31 -9.56 -16.07 -6.09
N LEU A 32 -8.84 -16.19 -4.97
CA LEU A 32 -8.00 -17.35 -4.70
C LEU A 32 -8.85 -18.61 -4.51
N ARG A 33 -9.94 -18.52 -3.74
CA ARG A 33 -10.86 -19.64 -3.51
C ARG A 33 -11.55 -20.11 -4.78
N GLU A 34 -11.95 -19.20 -5.66
CA GLU A 34 -12.49 -19.52 -6.99
C GLU A 34 -11.51 -20.34 -7.85
N ARG A 35 -10.20 -20.18 -7.60
CA ARG A 35 -9.12 -20.93 -8.27
C ARG A 35 -8.70 -22.18 -7.50
N GLY A 36 -9.43 -22.57 -6.45
CA GLY A 36 -9.14 -23.74 -5.62
C GLY A 36 -8.00 -23.54 -4.62
N ILE A 37 -7.61 -22.29 -4.34
CA ILE A 37 -6.52 -21.96 -3.41
C ILE A 37 -7.13 -21.40 -2.12
N GLU A 38 -7.02 -22.14 -1.02
CA GLU A 38 -7.42 -21.66 0.30
C GLU A 38 -6.24 -20.96 0.99
N PRO A 39 -6.32 -19.63 1.28
CA PRO A 39 -5.21 -18.85 1.82
C PRO A 39 -5.01 -19.07 3.35
N LYS A 40 -4.94 -20.32 3.80
CA LYS A 40 -4.84 -20.68 5.24
C LYS A 40 -3.55 -20.18 5.90
N ASN A 41 -2.52 -19.96 5.09
CA ASN A 41 -1.21 -19.46 5.44
C ASN A 41 -1.12 -17.92 5.47
N LEU A 42 -2.23 -17.20 5.19
CA LEU A 42 -2.29 -15.74 5.30
C LEU A 42 -2.40 -15.30 6.76
N VAL A 43 -1.62 -14.29 7.13
CA VAL A 43 -1.69 -13.57 8.38
C VAL A 43 -1.71 -12.07 8.11
N VAL A 44 -2.65 -11.36 8.74
CA VAL A 44 -2.81 -9.91 8.63
C VAL A 44 -2.50 -9.29 9.98
N SER A 45 -1.56 -8.34 10.01
CA SER A 45 -1.21 -7.65 11.24
C SER A 45 -2.40 -6.89 11.81
N GLU A 46 -2.74 -7.16 13.08
CA GLU A 46 -3.71 -6.35 13.81
C GLU A 46 -3.31 -4.85 13.89
N ARG A 47 -2.01 -4.54 13.67
CA ARG A 47 -1.47 -3.18 13.69
C ARG A 47 -1.44 -2.50 12.31
N ALA A 48 -1.72 -3.23 11.22
CA ALA A 48 -1.89 -2.64 9.90
C ALA A 48 -3.04 -1.63 9.93
N HIS A 49 -2.88 -0.51 9.24
CA HIS A 49 -3.95 0.49 9.17
C HIS A 49 -5.00 0.07 8.15
N MET A 50 -6.24 0.48 8.35
CA MET A 50 -7.37 0.14 7.50
C MET A 50 -7.68 1.32 6.58
N VAL A 51 -7.80 1.04 5.27
CA VAL A 51 -8.41 1.98 4.32
C VAL A 51 -9.90 1.95 4.59
N MET A 52 -10.43 3.10 5.01
CA MET A 52 -11.84 3.32 5.29
C MET A 52 -12.56 3.77 4.02
N ARG A 53 -13.87 3.56 3.98
CA ARG A 53 -14.74 3.86 2.82
C ARG A 53 -14.67 5.32 2.36
N TYR A 54 -14.38 6.24 3.28
CA TYR A 54 -14.20 7.66 2.96
C TYR A 54 -12.84 7.99 2.36
N HIS A 55 -11.80 7.16 2.54
CA HIS A 55 -10.45 7.47 2.06
C HIS A 55 -10.36 7.57 0.53
N PRO A 56 -10.94 6.66 -0.27
CA PRO A 56 -10.96 6.83 -1.73
C PRO A 56 -11.63 8.12 -2.19
N LEU A 57 -12.72 8.54 -1.53
CA LEU A 57 -13.40 9.79 -1.84
C LEU A 57 -12.52 11.00 -1.51
N PHE A 58 -11.87 11.02 -0.35
CA PHE A 58 -10.90 12.09 -0.02
C PHE A 58 -9.73 12.14 -1.01
N ASP A 59 -9.21 10.99 -1.44
CA ASP A 59 -8.12 10.89 -2.43
C ASP A 59 -8.55 11.53 -3.77
N GLN A 60 -9.79 11.26 -4.22
CA GLN A 60 -10.35 11.87 -5.42
C GLN A 60 -10.54 13.39 -5.25
N LEU A 61 -11.18 13.83 -4.17
CA LEU A 61 -11.45 15.24 -3.90
C LEU A 61 -10.17 16.07 -3.75
N GLU A 62 -9.14 15.52 -3.11
CA GLU A 62 -7.82 16.14 -2.99
C GLU A 62 -7.12 16.28 -4.35
N GLU A 63 -7.20 15.27 -5.21
CA GLU A 63 -6.68 15.35 -6.59
C GLU A 63 -7.46 16.35 -7.45
N GLU A 64 -8.79 16.39 -7.32
CA GLU A 64 -9.63 17.36 -8.02
C GLU A 64 -9.30 18.79 -7.62
N ALA A 65 -9.17 19.04 -6.31
CA ALA A 65 -8.82 20.35 -5.76
C ALA A 65 -7.42 20.83 -6.17
N ARG A 66 -6.49 19.92 -6.50
CA ARG A 66 -5.16 20.26 -7.01
C ARG A 66 -5.15 20.76 -8.46
N GLY A 67 -6.22 20.56 -9.23
CA GLY A 67 -6.31 21.05 -10.61
C GLY A 67 -5.15 20.53 -11.48
N ASP A 68 -4.33 21.45 -11.99
CA ASP A 68 -3.17 21.13 -12.83
C ASP A 68 -2.00 20.50 -12.06
N ASP A 69 -1.96 20.65 -10.73
CA ASP A 69 -0.92 20.12 -9.84
C ASP A 69 -1.24 18.70 -9.29
N ARG A 70 -2.06 17.94 -10.03
CA ARG A 70 -2.41 16.56 -9.68
C ARG A 70 -1.16 15.68 -9.55
N LEU A 71 -1.19 14.81 -8.55
CA LEU A 71 -0.12 13.84 -8.31
C LEU A 71 -0.29 12.60 -9.22
N GLY A 72 -1.53 12.32 -9.61
CA GLY A 72 -1.91 11.13 -10.38
C GLY A 72 -2.03 9.92 -9.47
N THR A 73 -2.76 10.06 -8.37
CA THR A 73 -2.94 8.97 -7.39
C THR A 73 -3.77 7.82 -7.98
N THR A 74 -3.79 6.69 -7.28
CA THR A 74 -4.57 5.51 -7.70
C THR A 74 -6.05 5.58 -7.33
N TRP A 75 -6.48 6.64 -6.65
CA TRP A 75 -7.84 6.82 -6.10
C TRP A 75 -8.28 5.68 -5.18
N ARG A 76 -7.32 5.07 -4.50
CA ARG A 76 -7.55 3.95 -3.56
C ARG A 76 -7.53 4.41 -2.11
N GLY A 77 -7.36 5.70 -1.83
CA GLY A 77 -7.37 6.19 -0.46
C GLY A 77 -6.05 5.98 0.29
N ILE A 78 -4.95 5.68 -0.42
CA ILE A 78 -3.65 5.38 0.20
C ILE A 78 -3.12 6.59 0.98
N GLY A 79 -3.09 7.76 0.35
CA GLY A 79 -2.65 9.00 0.98
C GLY A 79 -3.48 9.37 2.21
N PRO A 80 -4.81 9.47 2.09
CA PRO A 80 -5.68 9.75 3.24
C PRO A 80 -5.56 8.73 4.38
N ALA A 81 -5.35 7.43 4.09
CA ALA A 81 -5.15 6.41 5.11
C ALA A 81 -3.84 6.60 5.89
N TYR A 82 -2.73 6.88 5.20
CA TYR A 82 -1.46 7.21 5.85
C TYR A 82 -1.52 8.55 6.60
N ALA A 83 -2.24 9.54 6.08
CA ALA A 83 -2.47 10.80 6.79
C ALA A 83 -3.20 10.57 8.12
N ASP A 84 -4.23 9.73 8.13
CA ASP A 84 -4.96 9.38 9.36
C ASP A 84 -4.11 8.59 10.35
N LYS A 85 -3.23 7.71 9.87
CA LYS A 85 -2.21 7.02 10.69
C LYS A 85 -1.33 8.05 11.42
N VAL A 86 -0.75 8.99 10.68
CA VAL A 86 0.16 10.00 11.24
C VAL A 86 -0.58 10.97 12.17
N ARG A 87 -1.83 11.32 11.84
CA ARG A 87 -2.71 12.14 12.70
C ARG A 87 -3.21 11.39 13.93
N ARG A 88 -2.97 10.08 14.03
CA ARG A 88 -3.40 9.20 15.13
C ARG A 88 -4.93 9.09 15.27
N ILE A 89 -5.64 9.22 14.15
CA ILE A 89 -7.10 9.04 14.08
C ILE A 89 -7.50 7.83 13.22
N GLY A 90 -6.56 7.25 12.48
CA GLY A 90 -6.79 6.11 11.60
C GLY A 90 -7.21 4.85 12.34
N PHE A 91 -7.96 3.99 11.66
CA PHE A 91 -8.39 2.69 12.15
C PHE A 91 -7.33 1.65 11.82
N ARG A 92 -7.13 0.68 12.71
CA ARG A 92 -6.27 -0.48 12.47
C ARG A 92 -7.11 -1.72 12.22
N ILE A 93 -6.56 -2.71 11.53
CA ILE A 93 -7.28 -3.95 11.22
C ILE A 93 -7.73 -4.68 12.50
N GLY A 94 -6.92 -4.68 13.56
CA GLY A 94 -7.30 -5.23 14.86
C GLY A 94 -8.44 -4.48 15.57
N ASP A 95 -8.80 -3.28 15.12
CA ASP A 95 -9.97 -2.57 15.65
C ASP A 95 -11.26 -3.31 15.23
N LEU A 96 -11.26 -4.07 14.12
CA LEU A 96 -12.41 -4.90 13.68
C LEU A 96 -12.81 -5.95 14.71
N GLN A 97 -11.87 -6.43 15.53
CA GLN A 97 -12.13 -7.42 16.58
C GLN A 97 -12.70 -6.77 17.87
N LYS A 98 -12.91 -5.44 17.87
CA LYS A 98 -13.25 -4.64 19.05
C LYS A 98 -14.47 -3.76 18.76
N GLU A 99 -15.66 -4.36 18.67
CA GLU A 99 -16.89 -3.66 18.27
C GLU A 99 -17.16 -2.39 19.09
N ALA A 100 -17.08 -2.46 20.42
CA ALA A 100 -17.31 -1.30 21.30
C ALA A 100 -16.33 -0.14 21.01
N PHE A 101 -15.09 -0.47 20.68
CA PHE A 101 -14.07 0.52 20.29
C PHE A 101 -14.38 1.10 18.91
N MET A 102 -14.74 0.26 17.92
CA MET A 102 -15.15 0.69 16.59
C MET A 102 -16.33 1.66 16.65
N ARG A 103 -17.37 1.33 17.41
CA ARG A 103 -18.54 2.20 17.61
C ARG A 103 -18.15 3.58 18.11
N LYS A 104 -17.39 3.65 19.22
CA LYS A 104 -16.96 4.92 19.83
C LYS A 104 -16.09 5.73 18.86
N LYS A 105 -15.14 5.08 18.21
CA LYS A 105 -14.17 5.75 17.32
C LYS A 105 -14.79 6.19 16.01
N LEU A 106 -15.69 5.40 15.41
CA LEU A 106 -16.45 5.76 14.21
C LEU A 106 -17.31 7.00 14.47
N ALA A 107 -18.09 7.01 15.56
CA ALA A 107 -18.90 8.18 15.92
C ALA A 107 -18.05 9.46 16.02
N PHE A 108 -16.88 9.38 16.66
CA PHE A 108 -15.98 10.53 16.75
C PHE A 108 -15.34 10.90 15.39
N VAL A 109 -14.65 9.96 14.73
CA VAL A 109 -13.87 10.26 13.53
C VAL A 109 -14.77 10.66 12.36
N VAL A 110 -15.90 9.97 12.18
CA VAL A 110 -16.82 10.27 11.07
C VAL A 110 -17.55 11.58 11.32
N ASP A 111 -18.26 11.72 12.46
CA ASP A 111 -19.11 12.90 12.67
C ASP A 111 -18.34 14.17 13.03
N GLN A 112 -17.25 14.05 13.81
CA GLN A 112 -16.54 15.21 14.34
C GLN A 112 -15.32 15.62 13.51
N VAL A 113 -14.81 14.73 12.65
CA VAL A 113 -13.61 15.00 11.86
C VAL A 113 -13.87 14.92 10.36
N LYS A 114 -14.35 13.79 9.84
CA LYS A 114 -14.45 13.56 8.39
C LYS A 114 -15.65 14.27 7.76
N ASN A 115 -16.85 14.17 8.34
CA ASN A 115 -18.05 14.82 7.81
C ASN A 115 -17.92 16.35 7.78
N PRO A 116 -17.36 17.04 8.79
CA PRO A 116 -17.15 18.48 8.71
C PRO A 116 -16.20 18.89 7.59
N ILE A 117 -15.14 18.11 7.34
CA ILE A 117 -14.24 18.37 6.21
C ILE A 117 -15.00 18.13 4.90
N LEU A 118 -15.65 16.97 4.75
CA LEU A 118 -16.34 16.60 3.52
C LEU A 118 -17.44 17.60 3.14
N THR A 119 -18.28 17.99 4.09
CA THR A 119 -19.42 18.89 3.85
C THR A 119 -18.99 20.36 3.71
N LYS A 120 -18.11 20.86 4.57
CA LYS A 120 -17.77 22.30 4.59
C LYS A 120 -16.66 22.68 3.62
N LEU A 121 -15.69 21.81 3.40
CA LEU A 121 -14.56 22.08 2.49
C LEU A 121 -14.87 21.62 1.08
N TYR A 122 -15.47 20.44 0.92
CA TYR A 122 -15.68 19.82 -0.40
C TYR A 122 -17.13 19.84 -0.88
N GLY A 123 -18.09 20.28 -0.05
CA GLY A 123 -19.51 20.29 -0.41
C GLY A 123 -20.11 18.89 -0.65
N GLY A 124 -19.47 17.83 -0.16
CA GLY A 124 -19.90 16.45 -0.34
C GLY A 124 -20.93 16.00 0.70
N GLU A 125 -21.59 14.88 0.41
CA GLU A 125 -22.57 14.27 1.31
C GLU A 125 -21.91 13.61 2.52
N PRO A 126 -22.46 13.77 3.75
CA PRO A 126 -21.89 13.17 4.94
C PRO A 126 -22.06 11.64 4.96
N TYR A 127 -21.11 10.94 5.58
CA TYR A 127 -21.24 9.52 5.86
C TYR A 127 -22.04 9.30 7.16
N ASN A 128 -22.90 8.27 7.17
CA ASN A 128 -23.51 7.78 8.41
C ASN A 128 -22.63 6.68 9.02
N TRP A 129 -22.09 6.93 10.21
CA TRP A 129 -21.16 6.01 10.85
C TRP A 129 -21.80 4.69 11.33
N GLU A 130 -23.10 4.66 11.59
CA GLU A 130 -23.83 3.46 12.03
C GLU A 130 -23.94 2.44 10.89
N SER A 131 -24.22 2.91 9.68
CA SER A 131 -24.23 2.09 8.46
C SER A 131 -22.83 1.57 8.15
N MET A 132 -21.79 2.39 8.34
CA MET A 132 -20.41 1.93 8.27
C MET A 132 -20.11 0.87 9.34
N LEU A 133 -20.56 1.04 10.59
CA LEU A 133 -20.33 0.04 11.62
C LEU A 133 -20.93 -1.32 11.22
N ALA A 134 -22.16 -1.34 10.68
CA ALA A 134 -22.81 -2.56 10.22
C ALA A 134 -22.04 -3.23 9.06
N GLU A 135 -21.57 -2.43 8.08
CA GLU A 135 -20.73 -2.90 6.97
C GLU A 135 -19.43 -3.55 7.49
N TYR A 136 -18.73 -2.87 8.40
CA TYR A 136 -17.43 -3.31 8.91
C TYR A 136 -17.55 -4.50 9.87
N ALA A 137 -18.68 -4.67 10.56
CA ALA A 137 -18.98 -5.89 11.30
C ALA A 137 -19.07 -7.12 10.37
N GLY A 138 -19.55 -6.93 9.13
CA GLY A 138 -19.52 -7.97 8.09
C GLY A 138 -18.09 -8.34 7.67
N TYR A 139 -17.19 -7.36 7.56
CA TYR A 139 -15.78 -7.59 7.26
C TYR A 139 -15.05 -8.25 8.42
N ALA A 140 -15.33 -7.83 9.66
CA ALA A 140 -14.75 -8.40 10.87
C ALA A 140 -14.93 -9.92 10.92
N LYS A 141 -16.17 -10.41 10.71
CA LYS A 141 -16.46 -11.85 10.70
C LYS A 141 -15.65 -12.65 9.69
N GLN A 142 -15.41 -12.08 8.51
CA GLN A 142 -14.70 -12.78 7.43
C GLN A 142 -13.19 -12.70 7.56
N LEU A 143 -12.67 -11.59 8.10
CA LEU A 143 -11.24 -11.37 8.26
C LEU A 143 -10.67 -11.93 9.57
N ASP A 144 -11.51 -12.15 10.59
CA ASP A 144 -11.09 -12.62 11.92
C ASP A 144 -10.09 -13.80 11.90
N PRO A 145 -10.25 -14.85 11.05
CA PRO A 145 -9.29 -15.96 11.02
C PRO A 145 -7.85 -15.57 10.63
N TYR A 146 -7.69 -14.45 9.94
CA TYR A 146 -6.40 -13.97 9.43
C TYR A 146 -5.76 -12.92 10.33
N ILE A 147 -6.53 -12.23 11.18
CA ILE A 147 -6.04 -11.11 11.98
C ILE A 147 -5.27 -11.65 13.20
N LYS A 148 -3.96 -11.37 13.26
CA LYS A 148 -3.09 -11.80 14.37
C LYS A 148 -2.06 -10.73 14.74
N ASP A 149 -1.47 -10.87 15.92
CA ASP A 149 -0.23 -10.17 16.23
C ASP A 149 0.91 -10.80 15.40
N THR A 150 1.39 -10.06 14.41
CA THR A 150 2.47 -10.50 13.52
C THR A 150 3.85 -10.39 14.14
N PHE A 151 4.03 -9.60 15.20
CA PHE A 151 5.34 -9.39 15.81
C PHE A 151 5.95 -10.69 16.36
N PRO A 152 5.27 -11.47 17.24
CA PRO A 152 5.84 -12.74 17.72
C PRO A 152 6.08 -13.74 16.59
N ILE A 153 5.21 -13.78 15.57
CA ILE A 153 5.38 -14.68 14.41
C ILE A 153 6.69 -14.38 13.67
N VAL A 154 7.00 -13.09 13.46
CA VAL A 154 8.23 -12.65 12.81
C VAL A 154 9.45 -12.89 13.71
N GLN A 155 9.36 -12.61 15.01
CA GLN A 155 10.47 -12.86 15.95
C GLN A 155 10.78 -14.36 16.06
N ASP A 156 9.77 -15.22 16.20
CA ASP A 156 9.96 -16.67 16.25
C ASP A 156 10.62 -17.20 14.96
N ALA A 157 10.26 -16.63 13.80
CA ALA A 157 10.89 -16.95 12.52
C ALA A 157 12.37 -16.53 12.47
N LEU A 158 12.71 -15.38 13.05
CA LEU A 158 14.10 -14.93 13.17
C LEU A 158 14.90 -15.81 14.14
N ASP A 159 14.33 -16.15 15.30
CA ASP A 159 15.00 -16.94 16.35
C ASP A 159 15.31 -18.37 15.88
N ARG A 160 14.44 -18.94 15.03
CA ARG A 160 14.67 -20.25 14.41
C ARG A 160 15.50 -20.21 13.13
N ASN A 161 16.07 -19.05 12.76
CA ASN A 161 16.80 -18.82 11.51
C ASN A 161 16.01 -19.27 10.26
N ALA A 162 14.71 -18.98 10.21
CA ALA A 162 13.91 -19.25 9.03
C ALA A 162 14.24 -18.25 7.90
N ASN A 163 14.05 -18.69 6.65
CA ASN A 163 14.12 -17.79 5.51
C ASN A 163 12.91 -16.86 5.52
N ILE A 164 13.15 -15.55 5.58
CA ILE A 164 12.12 -14.51 5.50
C ILE A 164 12.39 -13.66 4.26
N LEU A 165 11.38 -13.53 3.39
CA LEU A 165 11.42 -12.64 2.23
C LEU A 165 10.51 -11.44 2.46
N LEU A 166 11.08 -10.23 2.45
CA LEU A 166 10.31 -8.99 2.47
C LEU A 166 9.99 -8.57 1.03
N GLU A 167 8.72 -8.64 0.66
CA GLU A 167 8.23 -8.21 -0.65
C GLU A 167 7.93 -6.71 -0.64
N GLY A 168 8.72 -5.93 -1.39
CA GLY A 168 8.59 -4.47 -1.47
C GLY A 168 7.50 -4.02 -2.45
N ALA A 169 6.83 -2.91 -2.09
CA ALA A 169 6.03 -2.10 -2.98
C ALA A 169 6.09 -0.63 -2.51
N GLN A 170 6.12 0.39 -3.37
CA GLN A 170 6.38 0.43 -4.80
C GLN A 170 7.90 0.45 -5.08
N ALA A 171 8.45 1.48 -5.74
CA ALA A 171 9.87 1.63 -6.04
C ALA A 171 10.47 2.83 -5.29
N THR A 172 11.80 2.85 -5.12
CA THR A 172 12.50 3.93 -4.38
C THR A 172 12.22 5.34 -4.90
N MET A 173 12.06 5.53 -6.22
CA MET A 173 11.73 6.87 -6.76
C MET A 173 10.30 7.35 -6.45
N LEU A 174 9.47 6.49 -5.86
CA LEU A 174 8.16 6.81 -5.31
C LEU A 174 8.17 6.85 -3.78
N ASP A 175 9.32 6.74 -3.12
CA ASP A 175 9.44 6.88 -1.68
C ASP A 175 9.06 8.29 -1.23
N LEU A 176 8.35 8.39 -0.10
CA LEU A 176 7.88 9.66 0.45
C LEU A 176 9.02 10.65 0.72
N ASP A 177 10.17 10.14 1.14
CA ASP A 177 11.34 10.94 1.55
C ASP A 177 12.43 10.94 0.48
N PHE A 178 12.67 9.80 -0.16
CA PHE A 178 13.77 9.61 -1.11
C PHE A 178 13.35 9.64 -2.59
N GLY A 179 12.05 9.79 -2.86
CA GLY A 179 11.50 9.82 -4.20
C GLY A 179 11.46 11.22 -4.82
N THR A 180 10.79 11.34 -5.98
CA THR A 180 10.59 12.63 -6.65
C THR A 180 9.43 13.42 -6.04
N TYR A 181 9.54 13.80 -4.76
CA TYR A 181 8.50 14.54 -4.04
C TYR A 181 8.10 15.83 -4.79
N PRO A 182 6.80 16.18 -4.88
CA PRO A 182 5.64 15.55 -4.24
C PRO A 182 5.03 14.36 -5.00
N TYR A 183 5.58 14.00 -6.17
CA TYR A 183 5.04 12.95 -7.04
C TYR A 183 5.51 11.55 -6.61
N VAL A 184 5.10 11.16 -5.41
CA VAL A 184 5.52 9.96 -4.67
C VAL A 184 4.31 9.27 -4.04
N THR A 185 4.49 8.07 -3.49
CA THR A 185 3.49 7.46 -2.60
C THR A 185 3.63 8.00 -1.18
N SER A 186 2.66 7.73 -0.32
CA SER A 186 2.66 8.16 1.09
C SER A 186 3.31 7.16 2.05
N SER A 187 4.17 6.29 1.53
CA SER A 187 4.91 5.28 2.29
C SER A 187 6.38 5.25 1.87
N ASN A 188 7.16 4.34 2.48
CA ASN A 188 8.58 4.17 2.18
C ASN A 188 8.84 2.81 1.51
N PRO A 189 8.92 2.74 0.17
CA PRO A 189 9.31 1.55 -0.59
C PRO A 189 10.81 1.23 -0.53
N THR A 190 11.57 1.90 0.32
CA THR A 190 12.97 1.60 0.58
C THR A 190 13.13 0.41 1.54
N ALA A 191 14.32 -0.18 1.58
CA ALA A 191 14.66 -1.29 2.49
C ALA A 191 14.38 -0.93 3.96
N GLY A 192 14.63 0.33 4.37
CA GLY A 192 14.29 0.81 5.71
C GLY A 192 12.79 0.78 6.00
N GLY A 193 11.96 1.09 5.01
CA GLY A 193 10.50 0.97 5.12
C GLY A 193 10.04 -0.46 5.37
N ALA A 194 10.70 -1.45 4.74
CA ALA A 194 10.41 -2.86 4.97
C ALA A 194 10.64 -3.27 6.44
N LEU A 195 11.64 -2.70 7.11
CA LEU A 195 11.94 -2.96 8.52
C LEU A 195 10.89 -2.37 9.45
N THR A 196 10.57 -1.08 9.28
CA THR A 196 9.51 -0.43 10.08
C THR A 196 8.13 -1.07 9.86
N GLY A 197 7.91 -1.65 8.67
CA GLY A 197 6.67 -2.33 8.30
C GLY A 197 6.54 -3.78 8.74
N SER A 198 7.61 -4.41 9.24
CA SER A 198 7.66 -5.83 9.61
C SER A 198 8.12 -6.10 11.04
N GLY A 199 8.83 -5.16 11.68
CA GLY A 199 9.43 -5.37 13.00
C GLY A 199 10.74 -6.15 12.97
N ILE A 200 11.35 -6.34 11.80
CA ILE A 200 12.68 -6.95 11.66
C ILE A 200 13.74 -5.87 11.97
N PRO A 201 14.71 -6.14 12.88
CA PRO A 201 15.74 -5.16 13.19
C PRO A 201 16.74 -5.03 12.02
N PRO A 202 17.35 -3.85 11.81
CA PRO A 202 18.33 -3.65 10.72
C PRO A 202 19.52 -4.61 10.75
N THR A 203 19.88 -5.13 11.92
CA THR A 203 20.98 -6.09 12.12
C THR A 203 20.65 -7.52 11.69
N LYS A 204 19.42 -7.79 11.23
CA LYS A 204 18.94 -9.10 10.78
C LYS A 204 18.59 -9.12 9.28
N VAL A 205 19.13 -8.17 8.51
CA VAL A 205 18.99 -8.14 7.06
C VAL A 205 20.25 -8.74 6.44
N ASP A 206 20.11 -9.90 5.82
CA ASP A 206 21.23 -10.61 5.19
C ASP A 206 21.50 -10.13 3.75
N LEU A 207 20.44 -9.76 3.01
CA LEU A 207 20.53 -9.41 1.59
C LEU A 207 19.44 -8.43 1.17
N THR A 208 19.82 -7.37 0.46
CA THR A 208 18.89 -6.49 -0.26
C THR A 208 19.03 -6.66 -1.78
N ILE A 209 17.94 -7.03 -2.45
CA ILE A 209 17.90 -7.24 -3.91
C ILE A 209 17.24 -6.03 -4.58
N GLY A 210 17.97 -5.35 -5.48
CA GLY A 210 17.42 -4.31 -6.34
C GLY A 210 16.87 -4.87 -7.65
N VAL A 211 15.59 -4.63 -7.95
CA VAL A 211 14.95 -5.06 -9.20
C VAL A 211 14.82 -3.88 -10.14
N PHE A 212 15.42 -3.97 -11.33
CA PHE A 212 15.37 -2.95 -12.37
C PHE A 212 14.82 -3.54 -13.66
N LYS A 213 13.91 -2.82 -14.31
CA LYS A 213 13.56 -3.09 -15.71
C LYS A 213 14.70 -2.62 -16.62
N ALA A 214 14.79 -3.19 -17.82
CA ALA A 214 15.77 -2.78 -18.84
C ALA A 214 15.51 -1.37 -19.42
N TYR A 215 14.39 -0.76 -19.05
CA TYR A 215 13.97 0.61 -19.38
C TYR A 215 13.24 1.19 -18.16
N THR A 216 12.89 2.47 -18.19
CA THR A 216 12.16 3.11 -17.10
C THR A 216 10.69 3.35 -17.47
N SER A 217 9.80 3.27 -16.48
CA SER A 217 8.36 3.48 -16.69
C SER A 217 7.76 4.26 -15.52
N ARG A 218 6.83 5.20 -15.80
CA ARG A 218 6.14 6.00 -14.77
C ARG A 218 4.64 6.09 -15.08
N VAL A 219 3.78 5.84 -14.08
CA VAL A 219 2.31 5.89 -14.25
C VAL A 219 1.73 7.29 -14.00
N GLY A 220 2.20 7.96 -12.95
CA GLY A 220 1.72 9.27 -12.51
C GLY A 220 2.48 10.45 -13.12
N TYR A 221 2.13 11.64 -12.65
CA TYR A 221 2.83 12.87 -13.00
C TYR A 221 4.21 12.93 -12.35
N GLY A 222 4.97 13.97 -12.67
CA GLY A 222 6.26 14.28 -12.06
C GLY A 222 7.46 14.13 -13.00
N PRO A 223 8.67 14.53 -12.55
CA PRO A 223 9.87 14.55 -13.38
C PRO A 223 10.21 13.18 -13.96
N PHE A 224 10.59 13.16 -15.23
CA PHE A 224 11.06 11.94 -15.88
C PHE A 224 12.17 12.28 -16.91
N PRO A 225 13.43 12.42 -16.45
CA PRO A 225 14.51 12.94 -17.29
C PRO A 225 14.81 12.11 -18.54
N SER A 226 14.60 10.78 -18.49
CA SER A 226 14.86 9.87 -19.60
C SER A 226 13.63 9.56 -20.46
N GLU A 227 12.52 10.30 -20.29
CA GLU A 227 11.28 10.05 -21.01
C GLU A 227 11.44 10.13 -22.53
N LEU A 228 10.79 9.17 -23.22
CA LEU A 228 10.71 9.07 -24.66
C LEU A 228 9.29 9.41 -25.12
N THR A 229 9.20 10.47 -25.93
CA THR A 229 7.95 10.93 -26.59
C THR A 229 8.00 10.69 -28.10
N ASN A 230 8.72 9.64 -28.52
CA ASN A 230 8.92 9.28 -29.92
C ASN A 230 8.50 7.81 -30.16
N GLU A 231 8.61 7.36 -31.42
CA GLU A 231 8.22 6.02 -31.86
C GLU A 231 8.91 4.89 -31.08
N ILE A 232 10.15 5.10 -30.61
CA ILE A 232 10.86 4.11 -29.78
C ILE A 232 10.16 3.93 -28.43
N GLY A 233 9.74 5.03 -27.80
CA GLY A 233 8.97 5.00 -26.56
C GLY A 233 7.65 4.25 -26.70
N ASP A 234 6.96 4.45 -27.83
CA ASP A 234 5.70 3.76 -28.14
C ASP A 234 5.92 2.26 -28.35
N GLN A 235 6.95 1.86 -29.10
CA GLN A 235 7.30 0.45 -29.30
C GLN A 235 7.63 -0.27 -27.98
N ILE A 236 8.39 0.38 -27.08
CA ILE A 236 8.68 -0.19 -25.76
C ILE A 236 7.39 -0.32 -24.94
N ARG A 237 6.51 0.69 -24.97
CA ARG A 237 5.23 0.66 -24.25
C ARG A 237 4.36 -0.52 -24.67
N GLU A 238 4.22 -0.73 -25.98
CA GLU A 238 3.41 -1.79 -26.56
C GLU A 238 3.99 -3.18 -26.24
N ARG A 239 5.30 -3.39 -26.49
CA ARG A 239 5.96 -4.67 -26.22
C ARG A 239 6.02 -5.02 -24.73
N GLY A 240 6.18 -4.01 -23.88
CA GLY A 240 6.20 -4.17 -22.43
C GLY A 240 4.81 -4.27 -21.78
N HIS A 241 3.73 -4.14 -22.57
CA HIS A 241 2.36 -4.05 -22.09
C HIS A 241 2.19 -3.01 -20.96
N GLU A 242 2.82 -1.84 -21.13
CA GLU A 242 2.95 -0.81 -20.09
C GLU A 242 1.69 0.06 -19.99
N PHE A 243 0.59 -0.57 -19.57
CA PHE A 243 -0.71 0.05 -19.33
C PHE A 243 -1.15 -0.22 -17.88
N GLY A 244 -1.93 0.70 -17.31
CA GLY A 244 -2.55 0.50 -16.00
C GLY A 244 -3.55 -0.65 -16.06
N THR A 245 -3.44 -1.63 -15.17
CA THR A 245 -4.34 -2.80 -15.13
C THR A 245 -5.76 -2.46 -14.72
N VAL A 246 -5.96 -1.32 -14.06
CA VAL A 246 -7.27 -0.83 -13.61
C VAL A 246 -7.79 0.29 -14.50
N THR A 247 -6.97 1.32 -14.73
CA THR A 247 -7.39 2.53 -15.46
C THR A 247 -7.17 2.45 -16.96
N GLY A 248 -6.40 1.46 -17.45
CA GLY A 248 -5.97 1.38 -18.85
C GLY A 248 -4.96 2.48 -19.25
N ARG A 249 -4.59 3.38 -18.33
CA ARG A 249 -3.74 4.54 -18.64
C ARG A 249 -2.36 4.08 -19.14
N ALA A 250 -1.95 4.60 -20.30
CA ALA A 250 -0.62 4.42 -20.84
C ALA A 250 0.43 4.95 -19.87
N ARG A 251 1.45 4.14 -19.58
CA ARG A 251 2.58 4.60 -18.77
C ARG A 251 3.53 5.40 -19.65
N ARG A 252 4.16 6.40 -19.05
CA ARG A 252 5.29 7.12 -19.62
C ARG A 252 6.49 6.17 -19.63
N ILE A 253 7.26 6.19 -20.71
CA ILE A 253 8.39 5.28 -20.93
C ILE A 253 9.65 6.08 -21.16
N GLY A 254 10.80 5.57 -20.71
CA GLY A 254 12.09 6.19 -20.90
C GLY A 254 13.22 5.20 -20.98
N TRP A 255 14.41 5.68 -21.35
CA TRP A 255 15.62 4.86 -21.30
C TRP A 255 15.94 4.41 -19.88
N PHE A 256 16.73 3.34 -19.76
CA PHE A 256 17.30 2.96 -18.47
C PHE A 256 18.09 4.13 -17.87
N ASP A 257 17.76 4.49 -16.63
CA ASP A 257 18.42 5.59 -15.91
C ASP A 257 19.42 5.01 -14.89
N ALA A 258 20.68 4.94 -15.31
CA ALA A 258 21.76 4.43 -14.46
C ALA A 258 22.06 5.33 -13.25
N ALA A 259 21.74 6.63 -13.33
CA ALA A 259 21.92 7.54 -12.19
C ALA A 259 20.89 7.23 -11.10
N VAL A 260 19.62 7.04 -11.48
CA VAL A 260 18.56 6.55 -10.59
C VAL A 260 18.88 5.16 -10.03
N ALA A 261 19.41 4.25 -10.85
CA ALA A 261 19.79 2.92 -10.39
C ALA A 261 20.90 2.99 -9.32
N ARG A 262 21.97 3.75 -9.56
CA ARG A 262 23.05 3.96 -8.59
C ARG A 262 22.56 4.62 -7.31
N TYR A 263 21.69 5.62 -7.41
CA TYR A 263 21.05 6.26 -6.26
C TYR A 263 20.24 5.23 -5.44
N THR A 264 19.39 4.46 -6.11
CA THR A 264 18.58 3.39 -5.52
C THR A 264 19.45 2.36 -4.79
N CYS A 265 20.55 1.92 -5.40
CA CYS A 265 21.45 0.96 -4.75
C CYS A 265 22.05 1.52 -3.45
N ARG A 266 22.46 2.80 -3.45
CA ARG A 266 23.03 3.45 -2.25
C ARG A 266 22.02 3.61 -1.13
N VAL A 267 20.80 4.06 -1.43
CA VAL A 267 19.75 4.26 -0.42
C VAL A 267 19.34 2.94 0.23
N ASN A 268 19.34 1.85 -0.52
CA ASN A 268 18.84 0.56 -0.05
C ASN A 268 19.95 -0.43 0.37
N GLY A 269 21.22 -0.07 0.23
CA GLY A 269 22.34 -0.99 0.49
C GLY A 269 22.41 -2.17 -0.47
N VAL A 270 21.93 -2.03 -1.71
CA VAL A 270 22.01 -3.11 -2.71
C VAL A 270 23.46 -3.32 -3.10
N GLY A 271 23.93 -4.56 -2.98
CA GLY A 271 25.30 -4.96 -3.32
C GLY A 271 26.34 -4.69 -2.22
N VAL A 272 25.91 -4.31 -1.01
CA VAL A 272 26.75 -4.36 0.19
C VAL A 272 26.45 -5.70 0.87
N ALA A 273 27.46 -6.55 1.00
CA ALA A 273 27.43 -7.79 1.77
C ALA A 273 28.29 -7.62 3.03
#